data_AF-A0A387FLC2-F1
#
_entry.id   AF-A0A387FLC2-F1
#
_cell.length_a   1.000
_cell.length_b   1.000
_cell.length_c   1.000
_cell.angle_alpha   90.00
_cell.angle_beta   90.00
_cell.angle_gamma   90.00
#
_symmetry.space_group_name_H-M   'P 1'
#
loop_
_entity.id
_entity.type
_entity.pdbx_description
1 polymer ?
#
loop_
_entity_poly.entity_id
_entity_poly.type
_entity_poly.pdbx_seq_one_letter_code
_entity_poly.pdbx_strand_id
1 'polypeptide(L)'
;MVSKENPRPGGRSARVQAAVHQAVRDMLARMNRADVTIPLIAQRANVTPSTIYRRWGDLQELLADVAASRLQPETEPPKTGSARTDLQAWAEQYADEMSSGAGRQMIRDVLAVSDSANAEKCCIYTQQQLRVIVARAEERGEAFPTLTELMDYVVSPIMYRILFDQVPSSDYVRGLISRVMPESAD
;
A
#
# COMPACT_ATOMS: atom_id res chain seq x y z
N MET A 1 -26.66 -35.15 2.28
CA MET A 1 -25.28 -34.93 1.77
C MET A 1 -25.04 -33.44 1.74
N VAL A 2 -24.24 -32.91 2.68
CA VAL A 2 -23.88 -31.48 2.72
C VAL A 2 -22.58 -31.33 1.95
N SER A 3 -22.64 -30.72 0.78
CA SER A 3 -21.44 -30.32 0.04
C SER A 3 -20.81 -29.13 0.75
N LYS A 4 -19.74 -29.37 1.49
CA LYS A 4 -18.79 -28.33 1.92
C LYS A 4 -18.01 -27.87 0.69
N GLU A 5 -18.41 -26.76 0.08
CA GLU A 5 -17.52 -26.02 -0.81
C GLU A 5 -16.49 -25.29 0.04
N ASN A 6 -15.31 -25.89 0.11
CA ASN A 6 -14.13 -25.30 0.72
C ASN A 6 -13.59 -24.22 -0.24
N PRO A 7 -13.45 -22.94 0.16
CA PRO A 7 -12.89 -21.92 -0.72
C PRO A 7 -11.42 -22.26 -1.00
N ARG A 8 -11.09 -22.53 -2.27
CA ARG A 8 -9.72 -22.91 -2.67
C ARG A 8 -8.84 -21.65 -2.77
N PRO A 9 -7.80 -21.49 -1.93
CA PRO A 9 -6.81 -20.45 -2.12
C PRO A 9 -5.89 -20.85 -3.29
N GLY A 10 -5.65 -19.97 -4.27
CA GLY A 10 -4.60 -20.17 -5.28
C GLY A 10 -4.99 -20.81 -6.63
N GLY A 11 -6.22 -20.61 -7.10
CA GLY A 11 -6.66 -21.09 -8.43
C GLY A 11 -5.96 -20.45 -9.64
N ARG A 12 -6.27 -20.94 -10.85
CA ARG A 12 -5.73 -20.46 -12.15
C ARG A 12 -5.82 -18.93 -12.29
N SER A 13 -6.88 -18.32 -11.76
CA SER A 13 -7.08 -16.86 -11.78
C SER A 13 -6.05 -16.07 -10.98
N ALA A 14 -5.63 -16.58 -9.81
CA ALA A 14 -4.61 -15.93 -8.98
C ALA A 14 -3.22 -16.02 -9.63
N ARG A 15 -2.90 -17.17 -10.26
CA ARG A 15 -1.65 -17.33 -11.02
C ARG A 15 -1.57 -16.40 -12.22
N VAL A 16 -2.69 -16.25 -12.96
CA VAL A 16 -2.79 -15.29 -14.07
C VAL A 16 -2.61 -13.86 -13.57
N GLN A 17 -3.24 -13.48 -12.45
CA GLN A 17 -3.06 -12.16 -11.85
C GLN A 17 -1.58 -11.91 -11.52
N ALA A 18 -0.94 -12.83 -10.80
CA ALA A 18 0.44 -12.69 -10.39
C ALA A 18 1.39 -12.58 -11.61
N ALA A 19 1.16 -13.36 -12.66
CA ALA A 19 1.95 -13.30 -13.90
C ALA A 19 1.79 -11.95 -14.61
N VAL A 20 0.55 -11.44 -14.74
CA VAL A 20 0.29 -10.13 -15.35
C VAL A 20 0.89 -9.01 -14.51
N HIS A 21 0.71 -9.05 -13.19
CA HIS A 21 1.29 -8.07 -12.27
C HIS A 21 2.82 -8.06 -12.35
N GLN A 22 3.46 -9.23 -12.38
CA GLN A 22 4.91 -9.33 -12.52
C GLN A 22 5.39 -8.80 -13.86
N ALA A 23 4.70 -9.11 -14.96
CA ALA A 23 5.03 -8.58 -16.28
C ALA A 23 4.99 -7.05 -16.30
N VAL A 24 3.97 -6.43 -15.71
CA VAL A 24 3.86 -4.98 -15.58
C VAL A 24 5.03 -4.41 -14.77
N ARG A 25 5.36 -5.00 -13.62
CA ARG A 25 6.48 -4.55 -12.78
C ARG A 25 7.81 -4.61 -13.53
N ASP A 26 8.09 -5.72 -14.20
CA ASP A 26 9.30 -5.91 -14.99
C ASP A 26 9.43 -4.87 -16.12
N MET A 27 8.32 -4.55 -16.78
CA MET A 27 8.30 -3.56 -17.85
C MET A 27 8.54 -2.16 -17.32
N LEU A 28 7.82 -1.74 -16.26
CA LEU A 28 8.01 -0.42 -15.66
C LEU A 28 9.43 -0.20 -15.08
N ALA A 29 10.17 -1.28 -14.78
CA ALA A 29 11.56 -1.20 -14.38
C ALA A 29 12.55 -0.99 -15.54
N ARG A 30 12.13 -1.21 -16.80
CA ARG A 30 13.02 -1.26 -17.98
C ARG A 30 12.64 -0.28 -19.08
N MET A 31 11.40 0.18 -19.14
CA MET A 31 10.90 1.09 -20.18
C MET A 31 10.04 2.19 -19.58
N ASN A 32 9.83 3.25 -20.37
CA ASN A 32 8.95 4.34 -19.96
C ASN A 32 7.50 3.83 -19.89
N ARG A 33 6.73 4.32 -18.92
CA ARG A 33 5.31 4.03 -18.76
C ARG A 33 4.52 4.27 -20.06
N ALA A 34 4.87 5.31 -20.82
CA ALA A 34 4.19 5.65 -22.07
C ALA A 34 4.31 4.57 -23.15
N ASP A 35 5.33 3.72 -23.07
CA ASP A 35 5.58 2.63 -24.02
C ASP A 35 4.90 1.31 -23.62
N VAL A 36 4.34 1.24 -22.41
CA VAL A 36 3.68 0.04 -21.89
C VAL A 36 2.31 -0.12 -22.53
N THR A 37 2.03 -1.29 -23.10
CA THR A 37 0.74 -1.60 -23.73
C THR A 37 0.22 -2.97 -23.30
N ILE A 38 -1.11 -3.16 -23.34
CA ILE A 38 -1.74 -4.45 -23.01
C ILE A 38 -1.20 -5.61 -23.87
N PRO A 39 -1.01 -5.48 -25.20
CA PRO A 39 -0.44 -6.56 -25.99
C PRO A 39 0.96 -6.99 -25.53
N LEU A 40 1.84 -6.03 -25.19
CA LEU A 40 3.17 -6.33 -24.67
C LEU A 40 3.12 -7.02 -23.30
N ILE A 41 2.24 -6.55 -22.41
CA ILE A 41 2.02 -7.18 -21.09
C ILE A 41 1.50 -8.61 -21.28
N ALA A 42 0.53 -8.82 -22.16
CA ALA A 42 -0.05 -10.13 -22.43
C ALA A 42 1.01 -11.13 -22.93
N GLN A 43 1.85 -10.70 -23.87
CA GLN A 43 2.97 -11.49 -24.37
C GLN A 43 3.94 -11.87 -23.24
N ARG A 44 4.36 -10.91 -22.43
CA ARG A 44 5.30 -11.12 -21.32
C ARG A 44 4.72 -12.03 -20.23
N ALA A 45 3.44 -11.90 -19.92
CA ALA A 45 2.72 -12.69 -18.92
C ALA A 45 2.24 -14.06 -19.45
N ASN A 46 2.45 -14.36 -20.74
CA ASN A 46 1.99 -15.57 -21.41
C ASN A 46 0.47 -15.79 -21.31
N VAL A 47 -0.29 -14.73 -21.58
CA VAL A 47 -1.76 -14.72 -21.61
C VAL A 47 -2.26 -14.03 -22.88
N THR A 48 -3.56 -14.10 -23.15
CA THR A 48 -4.17 -13.34 -24.26
C THR A 48 -4.51 -11.92 -23.82
N PRO A 49 -4.47 -10.92 -24.73
CA PRO A 49 -4.98 -9.57 -24.43
C PRO A 49 -6.42 -9.58 -23.91
N SER A 50 -7.28 -10.46 -24.45
CA SER A 50 -8.67 -10.63 -23.99
C SER A 50 -8.78 -11.06 -22.52
N THR A 51 -7.80 -11.82 -22.00
CA THR A 51 -7.75 -12.19 -20.58
C THR A 51 -7.53 -10.96 -19.70
N ILE A 52 -6.74 -10.00 -20.16
CA ILE A 52 -6.48 -8.74 -19.47
C ILE A 52 -7.71 -7.83 -19.57
N TYR A 53 -8.20 -7.56 -20.78
CA TYR A 53 -9.37 -6.70 -21.00
C TYR A 53 -10.60 -7.16 -20.20
N ARG A 54 -10.89 -8.46 -20.14
CA ARG A 54 -12.05 -8.98 -19.39
C ARG A 54 -11.97 -8.67 -17.89
N ARG A 55 -10.75 -8.58 -17.33
CA ARG A 55 -10.54 -8.46 -15.88
C ARG A 55 -10.33 -7.04 -15.41
N TRP A 56 -9.57 -6.25 -16.17
CA TRP A 56 -9.23 -4.88 -15.80
C TRP A 56 -9.92 -3.83 -16.67
N GLY A 57 -10.52 -4.20 -17.81
CA GLY A 57 -11.16 -3.25 -18.72
C GLY A 57 -10.16 -2.46 -19.57
N ASP A 58 -9.18 -1.81 -18.96
CA ASP A 58 -8.14 -1.06 -19.66
C ASP A 58 -6.75 -1.11 -18.97
N LEU A 59 -5.80 -0.38 -19.53
CA LEU A 59 -4.43 -0.33 -19.03
C LEU A 59 -4.31 0.46 -17.72
N GLN A 60 -5.08 1.54 -17.53
CA GLN A 60 -4.97 2.37 -16.33
C GLN A 60 -5.49 1.61 -15.11
N GLU A 61 -6.60 0.89 -15.25
CA GLU A 61 -7.13 0.02 -14.21
C GLU A 61 -6.16 -1.11 -13.84
N LEU A 62 -5.47 -1.69 -14.83
CA LEU A 62 -4.42 -2.67 -14.57
C LEU A 62 -3.24 -2.03 -13.82
N LEU A 63 -2.79 -0.85 -14.22
CA LEU A 63 -1.68 -0.15 -13.56
C LEU A 63 -2.05 0.25 -12.13
N ALA A 64 -3.28 0.69 -11.89
CA ALA A 64 -3.81 1.02 -10.57
C ALA A 64 -3.92 -0.23 -9.67
N ASP A 65 -4.38 -1.37 -10.19
CA ASP A 65 -4.42 -2.64 -9.43
C ASP A 65 -3.01 -3.17 -9.12
N VAL A 66 -2.06 -3.03 -10.05
CA VAL A 66 -0.64 -3.36 -9.81
C VAL A 66 -0.04 -2.42 -8.76
N ALA A 67 -0.32 -1.12 -8.85
CA ALA A 67 0.11 -0.12 -7.87
C ALA A 67 -0.43 -0.44 -6.46
N ALA A 68 -1.74 -0.69 -6.34
CA ALA A 68 -2.37 -1.07 -5.08
C ALA A 68 -1.79 -2.38 -4.51
N SER A 69 -1.45 -3.37 -5.36
CA SER A 69 -0.85 -4.63 -4.91
C SER A 69 0.53 -4.46 -4.27
N ARG A 70 1.28 -3.40 -4.62
CA ARG A 70 2.60 -3.12 -4.02
C ARG A 70 2.49 -2.64 -2.58
N LEU A 71 1.34 -2.10 -2.19
CA LEU A 71 1.07 -1.69 -0.82
C LEU A 71 0.65 -2.85 0.08
N GLN A 72 0.37 -4.02 -0.51
CA GLN A 72 0.09 -5.19 0.28
C GLN A 72 1.33 -5.50 1.14
N PRO A 73 1.22 -5.50 2.47
CA PRO A 73 2.39 -5.67 3.30
C PRO A 73 2.96 -7.08 3.15
N GLU A 74 4.25 -7.18 2.86
CA GLU A 74 4.96 -8.47 2.78
C GLU A 74 5.41 -8.96 4.17
N THR A 75 5.63 -8.02 5.09
CA THR A 75 6.06 -8.29 6.46
C THR A 75 5.18 -7.57 7.47
N GLU A 76 5.25 -8.03 8.72
CA GLU A 76 4.71 -7.27 9.84
C GLU A 76 5.47 -5.95 10.03
N PRO A 77 4.82 -4.93 10.64
CA PRO A 77 5.48 -3.68 10.96
C PRO A 77 6.60 -3.88 11.99
N PRO A 78 7.58 -2.96 12.04
CA PRO A 78 8.72 -3.02 12.96
C PRO A 78 8.31 -3.35 14.41
N LYS A 79 9.16 -4.15 15.09
CA LYS A 79 9.00 -4.53 16.50
C LYS A 79 10.29 -4.20 17.25
N THR A 80 10.29 -3.06 17.90
CA THR A 80 11.45 -2.35 18.45
C THR A 80 11.45 -2.25 19.98
N GLY A 81 10.36 -2.63 20.64
CA GLY A 81 10.29 -2.81 22.11
C GLY A 81 9.30 -1.90 22.84
N SER A 82 8.78 -0.86 22.19
CA SER A 82 7.68 -0.01 22.68
C SER A 82 6.74 0.36 21.54
N ALA A 83 5.47 0.66 21.82
CA ALA A 83 4.53 1.02 20.77
C ALA A 83 4.91 2.35 20.09
N ARG A 84 5.51 3.28 20.85
CA ARG A 84 6.01 4.55 20.32
C ARG A 84 7.10 4.36 19.29
N THR A 85 8.10 3.54 19.61
CA THR A 85 9.22 3.26 18.70
C THR A 85 8.79 2.42 17.51
N ASP A 86 7.83 1.50 17.70
CA ASP A 86 7.20 0.74 16.60
C ASP A 86 6.50 1.68 15.61
N LEU A 87 5.68 2.62 16.12
CA LEU A 87 4.97 3.60 15.32
C LEU A 87 5.91 4.57 14.59
N GLN A 88 6.95 5.06 15.28
CA GLN A 88 7.91 5.97 14.67
C GLN A 88 8.67 5.28 13.52
N ALA A 89 9.19 4.07 13.76
CA ALA A 89 9.90 3.32 12.71
C ALA A 89 8.99 3.05 11.51
N TRP A 90 7.75 2.65 11.77
CA TRP A 90 6.76 2.43 10.71
C TRP A 90 6.44 3.72 9.94
N ALA A 91 6.22 4.85 10.62
CA ALA A 91 5.86 6.11 9.99
C ALA A 91 7.01 6.70 9.16
N GLU A 92 8.25 6.56 9.64
CA GLU A 92 9.45 6.95 8.89
C GLU A 92 9.62 6.10 7.63
N GLN A 93 9.46 4.77 7.74
CA GLN A 93 9.50 3.86 6.59
C GLN A 93 8.37 4.18 5.59
N TYR A 94 7.15 4.38 6.07
CA TYR A 94 6.00 4.75 5.25
C TYR A 94 6.25 6.06 4.49
N ALA A 95 6.76 7.08 5.18
CA ALA A 95 7.08 8.36 4.56
C ALA A 95 8.15 8.22 3.47
N ASP A 96 9.22 7.46 3.71
CA ASP A 96 10.30 7.23 2.75
C ASP A 96 9.79 6.46 1.50
N GLU A 97 9.06 5.36 1.72
CA GLU A 97 8.50 4.54 0.65
C GLU A 97 7.54 5.33 -0.23
N MET A 98 6.59 6.06 0.37
CA MET A 98 5.61 6.86 -0.37
C MET A 98 6.25 8.08 -1.06
N SER A 99 7.31 8.63 -0.49
CA SER A 99 8.06 9.76 -1.06
C SER A 99 9.04 9.34 -2.15
N SER A 100 9.32 8.04 -2.30
CA SER A 100 10.20 7.55 -3.36
C SER A 100 9.62 7.82 -4.75
N GLY A 101 10.47 7.77 -5.79
CA GLY A 101 10.01 7.89 -7.17
C GLY A 101 8.96 6.84 -7.54
N ALA A 102 9.13 5.61 -7.03
CA ALA A 102 8.18 4.52 -7.23
C ALA A 102 6.87 4.74 -6.45
N GLY A 103 6.96 5.20 -5.19
CA GLY A 103 5.79 5.51 -4.35
C GLY A 103 4.93 6.63 -4.94
N ARG A 104 5.54 7.74 -5.37
CA ARG A 104 4.81 8.83 -6.04
C ARG A 104 4.17 8.40 -7.35
N GLN A 105 4.84 7.57 -8.14
CA GLN A 105 4.24 7.04 -9.37
C GLN A 105 3.04 6.14 -9.05
N MET A 106 3.17 5.27 -8.06
CA MET A 106 2.09 4.41 -7.59
C MET A 106 0.88 5.23 -7.10
N ILE A 107 1.09 6.29 -6.32
CA ILE A 107 0.02 7.18 -5.87
C ILE A 107 -0.69 7.82 -7.07
N ARG A 108 0.05 8.31 -8.06
CA ARG A 108 -0.54 8.84 -9.31
C ARG A 108 -1.37 7.80 -10.04
N ASP A 109 -0.94 6.55 -10.07
CA ASP A 109 -1.63 5.48 -10.79
C ASP A 109 -2.96 5.13 -10.15
N VAL A 110 -2.98 5.07 -8.82
CA VAL A 110 -4.20 4.80 -8.05
C VAL A 110 -5.19 5.97 -8.16
N LEU A 111 -4.71 7.22 -8.21
CA LEU A 111 -5.55 8.41 -8.35
C LEU A 111 -5.99 8.71 -9.79
N ALA A 112 -5.39 8.07 -10.79
CA ALA A 112 -5.70 8.30 -12.20
C ALA A 112 -6.99 7.60 -12.67
N VAL A 113 -7.50 6.64 -11.89
CA VAL A 113 -8.74 5.92 -12.18
C VAL A 113 -9.91 6.55 -11.43
N SER A 114 -11.09 6.57 -12.05
CA SER A 114 -12.29 7.19 -11.47
C SER A 114 -12.90 6.38 -10.32
N ASP A 115 -12.64 5.07 -10.28
CA ASP A 115 -13.12 4.18 -9.22
C ASP A 115 -12.20 4.29 -7.97
N SER A 116 -12.82 4.40 -6.80
CA SER A 116 -12.10 4.44 -5.51
C SER A 116 -11.61 3.08 -5.06
N ALA A 117 -12.02 1.96 -5.68
CA ALA A 117 -11.69 0.62 -5.21
C ALA A 117 -10.19 0.38 -4.97
N ASN A 118 -9.31 0.91 -5.83
CA ASN A 118 -7.87 0.78 -5.65
C ASN A 118 -7.35 1.71 -4.53
N ALA A 119 -7.88 2.92 -4.40
CA ALA A 119 -7.56 3.83 -3.30
C ALA A 119 -8.01 3.25 -1.94
N GLU A 120 -9.18 2.60 -1.90
CA GLU A 120 -9.69 1.90 -0.73
C GLU A 120 -8.79 0.73 -0.32
N LYS A 121 -8.28 -0.07 -1.28
CA LYS A 121 -7.27 -1.10 -0.98
C LYS A 121 -6.02 -0.51 -0.32
N CYS A 122 -5.51 0.62 -0.83
CA CYS A 122 -4.34 1.31 -0.25
C CYS A 122 -4.59 1.68 1.22
N CYS A 123 -5.78 2.22 1.51
CA CYS A 123 -6.20 2.57 2.87
C CYS A 123 -6.27 1.31 3.76
N ILE A 124 -6.89 0.23 3.27
CA ILE A 124 -7.00 -1.05 4.00
C ILE A 124 -5.62 -1.61 4.36
N TYR A 125 -4.66 -1.62 3.44
CA TYR A 125 -3.32 -2.14 3.71
C TYR A 125 -2.57 -1.31 4.76
N THR A 126 -2.70 0.02 4.69
CA THR A 126 -2.14 0.94 5.69
C THR A 126 -2.76 0.66 7.07
N GLN A 127 -4.09 0.53 7.13
CA GLN A 127 -4.80 0.20 8.36
C GLN A 127 -4.41 -1.17 8.93
N GLN A 128 -4.17 -2.18 8.08
CA GLN A 128 -3.74 -3.51 8.54
C GLN A 128 -2.42 -3.45 9.29
N GLN A 129 -1.43 -2.71 8.78
CA GLN A 129 -0.15 -2.52 9.47
C GLN A 129 -0.33 -1.78 10.79
N LEU A 130 -1.08 -0.68 10.80
CA LEU A 130 -1.33 0.09 12.02
C LEU A 130 -2.08 -0.72 13.08
N ARG A 131 -3.05 -1.56 12.69
CA ARG A 131 -3.77 -2.45 13.62
C ARG A 131 -2.84 -3.42 14.34
N VAL A 132 -1.78 -3.89 13.70
CA VAL A 132 -0.78 -4.74 14.35
C VAL A 132 -0.03 -3.96 15.44
N ILE A 133 0.33 -2.70 15.18
CA ILE A 133 1.00 -1.85 16.18
C ILE A 133 0.05 -1.55 17.35
N VAL A 134 -1.20 -1.20 17.06
CA VAL A 134 -2.25 -0.97 18.07
C VAL A 134 -2.45 -2.20 18.95
N ALA A 135 -2.62 -3.38 18.36
CA ALA A 135 -2.79 -4.62 19.11
C ALA A 135 -1.60 -4.92 20.03
N ARG A 136 -0.37 -4.70 19.55
CA ARG A 136 0.85 -4.86 20.38
C ARG A 136 0.89 -3.85 21.54
N ALA A 137 0.40 -2.63 21.36
CA ALA A 137 0.32 -1.64 22.42
C ALA A 137 -0.70 -2.05 23.50
N GLU A 138 -1.87 -2.53 23.06
CA GLU A 138 -2.93 -3.06 23.93
C GLU A 138 -2.44 -4.25 24.76
N GLU A 139 -1.73 -5.20 24.14
CA GLU A 139 -1.11 -6.35 24.82
C GLU A 139 -0.12 -5.92 25.92
N ARG A 140 0.55 -4.76 25.75
CA ARG A 140 1.49 -4.20 26.71
C ARG A 140 0.85 -3.27 27.75
N GLY A 141 -0.45 -2.97 27.61
CA GLY A 141 -1.14 -2.00 28.45
C GLY A 141 -0.64 -0.55 28.28
N GLU A 142 -0.03 -0.24 27.13
CA GLU A 142 0.47 1.10 26.82
C GLU A 142 -0.69 2.00 26.35
N ALA A 143 -0.73 3.24 26.83
CA ALA A 143 -1.63 4.25 26.27
C ALA A 143 -1.22 4.54 24.82
N PHE A 144 -2.14 4.37 23.88
CA PHE A 144 -1.84 4.43 22.45
C PHE A 144 -2.98 5.06 21.64
N PRO A 145 -2.70 5.81 20.56
CA PRO A 145 -3.73 6.40 19.72
C PRO A 145 -4.60 5.33 19.04
N THR A 146 -5.87 5.67 18.81
CA THR A 146 -6.77 4.85 18.03
C THR A 146 -6.34 4.79 16.56
N LEU A 147 -6.78 3.76 15.85
CA LEU A 147 -6.51 3.64 14.41
C LEU A 147 -6.94 4.88 13.62
N THR A 148 -8.09 5.47 13.95
CA THR A 148 -8.60 6.69 13.31
C THR A 148 -7.65 7.87 13.55
N GLU A 149 -7.18 8.06 14.78
CA GLU A 149 -6.22 9.13 15.09
C GLU A 149 -4.89 8.94 14.35
N LEU A 150 -4.41 7.71 14.19
CA LEU A 150 -3.20 7.44 13.41
C LEU A 150 -3.41 7.77 11.93
N MET A 151 -4.55 7.41 11.36
CA MET A 151 -4.88 7.75 9.97
C MET A 151 -5.00 9.27 9.76
N ASP A 152 -5.65 9.98 10.68
CA ASP A 152 -5.95 11.40 10.54
C ASP A 152 -4.75 12.30 10.88
N TYR A 153 -3.97 11.95 11.89
CA TYR A 153 -2.90 12.81 12.42
C TYR A 153 -1.48 12.36 12.07
N VAL A 154 -1.29 11.15 11.55
CA VAL A 154 0.04 10.66 11.10
C VAL A 154 0.04 10.39 9.60
N VAL A 155 -0.85 9.53 9.10
CA VAL A 155 -0.83 9.12 7.68
C VAL A 155 -1.27 10.26 6.76
N SER A 156 -2.39 10.92 7.06
CA SER A 156 -2.95 11.96 6.19
C SER A 156 -2.01 13.16 6.00
N PRO A 157 -1.35 13.72 7.04
CA PRO A 157 -0.41 14.82 6.85
C PRO A 157 0.83 14.44 6.03
N ILE A 158 1.34 13.20 6.18
CA ILE A 158 2.42 12.67 5.34
C ILE A 158 1.98 12.62 3.88
N MET A 159 0.82 12.00 3.61
CA MET A 159 0.30 11.84 2.26
C MET A 159 -0.02 13.19 1.60
N TYR A 160 -0.63 14.12 2.33
CA TYR A 160 -0.95 15.46 1.84
C TYR A 160 0.32 16.18 1.37
N ARG A 161 1.39 16.11 2.15
CA ARG A 161 2.66 16.73 1.77
C ARG A 161 3.30 16.10 0.55
N ILE A 162 3.27 14.77 0.45
CA ILE A 162 3.79 14.07 -0.73
C ILE A 162 3.06 14.48 -2.01
N LEU A 163 1.74 14.73 -1.92
CA LEU A 163 0.89 15.09 -3.05
C LEU A 163 0.95 16.58 -3.43
N PHE A 164 1.00 17.47 -2.43
CA PHE A 164 0.71 18.89 -2.63
C PHE A 164 1.77 19.84 -2.07
N ASP A 165 2.84 19.33 -1.43
CA ASP A 165 3.88 20.13 -0.79
C ASP A 165 5.27 19.47 -0.97
N GLN A 166 6.24 19.90 -0.16
CA GLN A 166 7.56 19.27 -0.06
C GLN A 166 7.49 17.94 0.67
N VAL A 167 8.35 17.00 0.25
CA VAL A 167 8.53 15.70 0.90
C VAL A 167 8.76 15.88 2.41
N PRO A 168 8.00 15.18 3.27
CA PRO A 168 8.16 15.32 4.71
C PRO A 168 9.54 14.87 5.17
N SER A 169 10.23 15.70 5.95
CA SER A 169 11.49 15.33 6.61
C SER A 169 11.24 14.32 7.74
N SER A 170 12.27 13.57 8.14
CA SER A 170 12.21 12.69 9.31
C SER A 170 11.81 13.46 10.59
N ASP A 171 12.29 14.69 10.76
CA ASP A 171 11.91 15.53 11.91
C ASP A 171 10.42 15.90 11.90
N TYR A 172 9.85 16.12 10.72
CA TYR A 172 8.41 16.35 10.62
C TYR A 172 7.61 15.11 11.02
N VAL A 173 8.00 13.93 10.52
CA VAL A 173 7.35 12.66 10.88
C VAL A 173 7.44 12.43 12.40
N ARG A 174 8.61 12.61 13.00
CA ARG A 174 8.80 12.53 14.46
C ARG A 174 7.94 13.54 15.23
N GLY A 175 7.75 14.73 14.67
CA GLY A 175 6.86 15.75 15.22
C GLY A 175 5.38 15.32 15.19
N LEU A 176 4.92 14.61 14.15
CA LEU A 176 3.58 14.03 14.12
C LEU A 176 3.41 12.98 15.23
N ILE A 177 4.38 12.08 15.38
CA ILE A 177 4.35 11.05 16.44
C ILE A 177 4.31 11.70 17.83
N SER A 178 5.10 12.73 18.05
CA SER A 178 5.12 13.43 19.34
C SER A 178 3.81 14.14 19.68
N ARG A 179 3.00 14.51 18.68
CA ARG A 179 1.67 15.11 18.92
C ARG A 179 0.63 14.08 19.34
N VAL A 180 0.64 12.90 18.73
CA VAL A 180 -0.32 11.83 19.05
C VAL A 180 0.12 11.01 20.27
N MET A 181 1.41 10.99 20.57
CA MET A 181 2.01 10.33 21.73
C MET A 181 2.93 11.29 22.48
N PRO A 182 2.37 12.28 23.20
CA PRO A 182 3.18 13.18 24.02
C PRO A 182 3.97 12.39 25.06
N GLU A 183 5.21 12.81 25.30
CA GLU A 183 5.96 12.29 26.45
C GLU A 183 5.22 12.72 27.72
N SER A 184 5.08 11.79 28.67
CA SER A 184 4.50 12.10 29.97
C SER A 184 5.30 13.24 30.59
N ALA A 185 4.65 14.37 30.85
CA ALA A 185 5.24 15.42 31.67
C ALA A 185 5.31 14.87 33.10
N ASP A 186 6.52 14.51 33.53
CA ASP A 186 6.84 14.26 34.94
C ASP A 186 6.58 15.52 35.79
#